data_AF-A0A5E4JF50-F1
#
_entry.id   AF-A0A5E4JF50-F1
#
_cell.length_a   1.000
_cell.length_b   1.000
_cell.length_c   1.000
_cell.angle_alpha   90.00
_cell.angle_beta   90.00
_cell.angle_gamma   90.00
#
_symmetry.space_group_name_H-M   'P 1'
#
loop_
_entity.id
_entity.type
_entity.pdbx_description
1 polymer ?
#
loop_
_entity_poly.entity_id
_entity_poly.type
_entity_poly.pdbx_seq_one_letter_code
_entity_poly.pdbx_strand_id
1 'polypeptide(L)'
;MNVKELALERINILISMAKKHPEYAKRYVYLIRKLSEKAGIPVPVEYKRWMCKGCNAYLVPGKNCTVRLKNKVRYVTCTECKEVKRFNYAAK
;
A
#
# COMPACT_ATOMS: atom_id res chain seq x y z
N MET A 1 -5.92 -23.76 -10.64
CA MET A 1 -5.57 -22.33 -10.43
C MET A 1 -6.83 -21.49 -10.55
N ASN A 2 -7.26 -20.90 -9.44
CA ASN A 2 -8.39 -19.98 -9.38
C ASN A 2 -7.96 -18.57 -9.79
N VAL A 3 -8.87 -17.77 -10.34
CA VAL A 3 -8.63 -16.38 -10.74
C VAL A 3 -8.12 -15.53 -9.57
N LYS A 4 -8.57 -15.83 -8.35
CA LYS A 4 -8.14 -15.14 -7.12
C LYS A 4 -6.67 -15.43 -6.75
N GLU A 5 -6.24 -16.68 -6.92
CA GLU A 5 -4.86 -17.10 -6.62
C GLU A 5 -3.88 -16.44 -7.60
N LEU A 6 -4.21 -16.48 -8.90
CA LEU A 6 -3.42 -15.82 -9.94
C LEU A 6 -3.33 -14.30 -9.73
N ALA A 7 -4.43 -13.67 -9.31
CA ALA A 7 -4.44 -12.25 -8.99
C ALA A 7 -3.54 -11.93 -7.79
N LEU A 8 -3.52 -12.78 -6.77
CA LEU A 8 -2.63 -12.62 -5.61
C LEU A 8 -1.15 -12.76 -6.00
N GLU A 9 -0.81 -13.76 -6.81
CA GLU A 9 0.55 -13.91 -7.35
C GLU A 9 0.98 -12.67 -8.14
N ARG A 10 0.12 -12.17 -9.04
CA ARG A 10 0.40 -10.94 -9.80
C ARG A 10 0.60 -9.73 -8.91
N ILE A 11 -0.22 -9.58 -7.86
CA ILE A 11 -0.04 -8.52 -6.87
C ILE A 11 1.34 -8.63 -6.20
N ASN A 12 1.75 -9.82 -5.78
CA ASN A 12 3.06 -10.06 -5.16
C ASN A 12 4.22 -9.71 -6.10
N ILE A 13 4.11 -10.06 -7.38
CA ILE A 13 5.11 -9.70 -8.41
C ILE A 13 5.19 -8.17 -8.56
N LEU A 14 4.05 -7.49 -8.70
CA LEU A 14 4.00 -6.03 -8.84
C LEU A 14 4.57 -5.31 -7.63
N ILE A 15 4.36 -5.85 -6.44
CA ILE A 15 4.95 -5.34 -5.20
C ILE A 15 6.48 -5.48 -5.24
N SER A 16 6.99 -6.64 -5.66
CA SER A 16 8.43 -6.87 -5.79
C SER A 16 9.06 -5.88 -6.79
N MET A 17 8.39 -5.66 -7.93
CA MET A 17 8.81 -4.67 -8.92
C MET A 17 8.77 -3.24 -8.37
N ALA A 18 7.75 -2.88 -7.58
CA ALA A 18 7.66 -1.56 -6.95
C ALA A 18 8.78 -1.28 -5.95
N LYS A 19 9.31 -2.31 -5.28
CA LYS A 19 10.48 -2.19 -4.40
C LYS A 19 11.78 -2.01 -5.19
N LYS A 20 11.93 -2.71 -6.31
CA LYS A 20 13.13 -2.66 -7.16
C LYS A 20 13.21 -1.37 -7.99
N HIS A 21 12.07 -0.89 -8.47
CA HIS A 21 11.96 0.26 -9.37
C HIS A 21 11.07 1.35 -8.76
N PRO A 22 11.62 2.18 -7.86
CA PRO A 22 10.86 3.21 -7.17
C PRO A 22 10.31 4.27 -8.14
N GLU A 23 10.92 4.48 -9.32
CA GLU A 23 10.43 5.45 -10.30
C GLU A 23 9.04 5.06 -10.85
N TYR A 24 8.77 3.76 -10.94
CA TYR A 24 7.51 3.20 -11.43
C TYR A 24 6.57 2.77 -10.30
N ALA A 25 6.96 2.96 -9.04
CA ALA A 25 6.18 2.50 -7.89
C ALA A 25 4.74 3.02 -7.88
N LYS A 26 4.52 4.29 -8.26
CA LYS A 26 3.17 4.87 -8.38
C LYS A 26 2.29 4.09 -9.36
N ARG A 27 2.86 3.71 -10.51
CA ARG A 27 2.16 2.94 -11.54
C ARG A 27 1.86 1.53 -11.06
N TYR A 28 2.80 0.87 -10.40
CA TYR A 28 2.58 -0.47 -9.86
C TYR A 28 1.52 -0.50 -8.76
N VAL A 29 1.51 0.47 -7.83
CA VAL A 29 0.47 0.58 -6.79
C VAL A 29 -0.91 0.80 -7.42
N TYR A 30 -1.01 1.63 -8.46
CA TYR A 30 -2.23 1.80 -9.23
C TYR A 30 -2.73 0.47 -9.84
N LEU A 31 -1.84 -0.30 -10.46
CA LEU A 31 -2.17 -1.61 -11.04
C LEU A 31 -2.60 -2.62 -9.98
N ILE A 32 -1.90 -2.67 -8.84
CA ILE A 32 -2.24 -3.54 -7.71
C ILE A 32 -3.67 -3.26 -7.23
N ARG A 33 -4.03 -1.98 -7.09
CA ARG A 33 -5.38 -1.57 -6.67
C ARG A 33 -6.43 -1.98 -7.69
N LYS A 34 -6.18 -1.76 -8.98
CA LYS A 34 -7.10 -2.18 -10.06
C LYS A 34 -7.27 -3.70 -10.13
N LEU A 35 -6.21 -4.46 -9.94
CA LEU A 35 -6.27 -5.92 -9.89
C LEU A 35 -7.06 -6.41 -8.66
N SER A 36 -6.81 -5.82 -7.50
CA SER A 36 -7.54 -6.11 -6.27
C SER A 36 -9.04 -5.83 -6.40
N GLU A 37 -9.41 -4.67 -6.96
CA GLU A 37 -10.79 -4.28 -7.26
C GLU A 37 -11.45 -5.26 -8.24
N LYS A 38 -10.76 -5.59 -9.35
CA LYS A 38 -11.30 -6.48 -10.40
C LYS A 38 -11.47 -7.93 -9.95
N ALA A 39 -10.51 -8.45 -9.18
CA ALA A 39 -10.55 -9.82 -8.69
C ALA A 39 -11.35 -9.98 -7.38
N GLY A 40 -11.79 -8.87 -6.77
CA GLY A 40 -12.52 -8.88 -5.50
C GLY A 40 -11.70 -9.45 -4.34
N ILE A 41 -10.38 -9.29 -4.37
CA ILE A 41 -9.47 -9.78 -3.32
C ILE A 41 -8.87 -8.62 -2.53
N PRO A 42 -8.67 -8.75 -1.22
CA PRO A 42 -7.96 -7.74 -0.45
C PRO A 42 -6.47 -7.73 -0.81
N VAL A 43 -5.88 -6.54 -1.00
CA VAL A 43 -4.42 -6.39 -1.01
C VAL A 43 -3.86 -6.85 0.35
N PRO A 44 -2.77 -7.63 0.37
CA PRO A 44 -2.19 -8.09 1.63
C PRO A 44 -1.87 -6.93 2.58
N VAL A 45 -2.18 -7.12 3.86
CA VAL A 45 -2.22 -6.04 4.87
C VAL A 45 -0.87 -5.33 5.01
N GLU A 46 0.22 -6.07 4.89
CA GLU A 46 1.58 -5.55 4.95
C GLU A 46 1.81 -4.44 3.92
N TYR A 47 1.40 -4.68 2.68
CA TYR A 47 1.56 -3.72 1.57
C TYR A 47 0.47 -2.67 1.55
N LYS A 48 -0.76 -3.06 1.88
CA LYS A 48 -1.90 -2.14 1.96
C LYS A 48 -1.61 -0.98 2.91
N ARG A 49 -0.82 -1.17 3.98
CA ARG A 49 -0.42 -0.11 4.91
C ARG A 49 0.49 0.93 4.28
N TRP A 50 1.41 0.49 3.43
CA TRP A 50 2.42 1.33 2.79
C TRP A 50 1.98 1.93 1.44
N MET A 51 0.75 1.72 0.99
CA MET A 51 0.23 2.36 -0.23
C MET A 51 -0.59 3.60 0.12
N CYS A 52 -0.31 4.73 -0.53
CA CYS A 52 -1.12 5.93 -0.38
C CYS A 52 -2.45 5.79 -1.14
N LYS A 53 -3.57 6.18 -0.51
CA LYS A 53 -4.90 6.09 -1.14
C LYS A 53 -5.17 7.21 -2.16
N GLY A 54 -4.54 8.37 -1.98
CA GLY A 54 -4.69 9.54 -2.85
C GLY A 54 -3.78 9.46 -4.07
N CYS A 55 -2.47 9.60 -3.88
CA CYS A 55 -1.51 9.69 -4.99
C CYS A 55 -0.94 8.34 -5.48
N ASN A 56 -1.37 7.21 -4.91
CA ASN A 56 -0.81 5.87 -5.19
C ASN A 56 0.71 5.75 -4.94
N ALA A 57 1.34 6.68 -4.21
CA ALA A 57 2.75 6.56 -3.85
C ALA A 57 2.97 5.36 -2.92
N TYR A 58 4.08 4.66 -3.13
CA TYR A 58 4.60 3.70 -2.17
C TYR A 58 5.31 4.46 -1.04
N LEU A 59 4.77 4.35 0.16
CA LEU A 59 5.16 5.10 1.34
C LEU A 59 6.35 4.42 2.02
N VAL A 60 7.47 5.11 2.06
CA VAL A 60 8.71 4.72 2.73
C VAL A 60 8.95 5.70 3.90
N PRO A 61 8.94 5.22 5.16
CA PRO A 61 9.23 6.04 6.33
C PRO A 61 10.55 6.81 6.17
N GLY A 62 10.51 8.11 6.44
CA GLY A 62 11.70 8.97 6.37
C GLY A 62 12.06 9.47 4.96
N LYS A 63 11.43 8.94 3.90
CA LYS A 63 11.58 9.48 2.52
C LYS A 63 10.37 10.30 2.09
N ASN A 64 9.21 9.67 1.98
CA ASN A 64 7.97 10.29 1.47
C ASN A 64 6.75 10.09 2.38
N CYS A 65 6.98 9.57 3.60
CA CYS A 65 5.95 9.51 4.61
C CYS A 65 6.50 9.77 6.01
N THR A 66 5.65 10.35 6.85
CA THR A 66 5.92 10.53 8.28
C THR A 66 5.03 9.57 9.06
N VAL A 67 5.66 8.83 9.98
CA VAL A 67 4.96 7.90 10.87
C VAL A 67 4.98 8.48 12.28
N ARG A 68 3.80 8.73 12.85
CA ARG A 68 3.64 9.22 14.23
C ARG A 68 2.80 8.22 15.03
N LEU A 69 3.14 8.04 16.30
CA LEU A 69 2.36 7.23 17.23
C LEU A 69 1.72 8.17 18.26
N LYS A 70 0.39 8.19 18.34
CA LYS A 70 -0.35 8.96 19.34
C LYS A 70 -1.51 8.12 19.87
N ASN A 71 -1.64 8.02 21.19
CA ASN A 71 -2.73 7.29 21.87
C ASN A 71 -2.96 5.87 21.31
N LYS A 72 -1.88 5.08 21.15
CA LYS A 72 -1.93 3.72 20.54
C LYS A 72 -2.47 3.68 19.10
N VAL A 73 -2.49 4.81 18.40
CA VAL A 73 -2.84 4.90 16.97
C VAL A 73 -1.61 5.32 16.17
N ARG A 74 -1.27 4.52 15.15
CA ARG A 74 -0.24 4.85 14.15
C ARG A 74 -0.86 5.73 13.07
N TYR A 75 -0.34 6.94 12.95
CA TYR A 75 -0.64 7.89 11.88
C TYR A 75 0.47 7.80 10.84
N VAL A 76 0.12 7.46 9.60
CA VAL A 76 1.03 7.47 8.46
C VAL A 76 0.56 8.56 7.52
N THR A 77 1.32 9.65 7.44
CA THR A 77 0.99 10.80 6.59
C THR A 77 1.89 10.81 5.38
N CYS A 78 1.30 10.86 4.19
CA CYS A 78 2.04 11.05 2.95
C CYS A 78 2.55 12.49 2.84
N THR A 79 3.84 12.70 2.58
CA THR A 79 4.37 14.07 2.42
C THR A 79 4.02 14.67 1.05
N GLU A 80 3.74 13.83 0.05
CA GLU A 80 3.41 14.28 -1.31
C GLU A 80 1.97 14.82 -1.43
N CYS A 81 0.99 14.10 -0.90
CA CYS A 81 -0.44 14.46 -1.03
C CYS A 81 -1.15 14.77 0.30
N LYS A 82 -0.44 14.70 1.43
CA LYS A 82 -0.96 14.97 2.79
C LYS A 82 -2.07 14.02 3.28
N GLU A 83 -2.39 12.96 2.52
CA GLU A 83 -3.32 11.92 2.95
C GLU A 83 -2.82 11.23 4.23
N VAL A 84 -3.73 11.05 5.21
CA VAL A 84 -3.41 10.47 6.52
C VAL A 84 -4.09 9.13 6.70
N LYS A 85 -3.29 8.09 6.90
CA LYS A 85 -3.78 6.75 7.25
C LYS A 85 -3.64 6.51 8.74
N ARG A 86 -4.67 5.95 9.36
CA ARG A 86 -4.73 5.65 10.79
C ARG A 86 -4.82 4.14 11.00
N PHE A 87 -3.98 3.60 11.86
CA PHE A 87 -4.01 2.19 12.25
C PHE A 87 -4.02 2.11 13.77
N ASN A 88 -5.10 1.57 14.35
CA ASN A 88 -5.21 1.40 15.79
C ASN A 88 -4.50 0.10 16.20
N TYR A 89 -3.60 0.17 17.19
CA TYR A 89 -2.97 -1.01 17.78
C TYR A 89 -3.86 -1.71 18.81
N ALA A 90 -4.91 -1.04 19.31
CA ALA A 90 -5.82 -1.59 20.32
C ALA A 90 -6.89 -2.53 19.75
N ALA A 91 -6.96 -2.70 18.41
CA ALA A 91 -7.85 -3.68 17.79
C ALA A 91 -7.14 -5.05 17.78
N LYS A 92 -7.22 -5.76 18.90
CA LYS A 92 -6.93 -7.18 18.98
C LYS A 92 -8.12 -7.87 19.62
#